data_AF-A0A1T2CHX7-F1
#
_entry.id   AF-A0A1T2CHX7-F1
#
_cell.length_a   1.000
_cell.length_b   1.000
_cell.length_c   1.000
_cell.angle_alpha   90.00
_cell.angle_beta   90.00
_cell.angle_gamma   90.00
#
_symmetry.space_group_name_H-M   'P 1'
#
loop_
_entity.id
_entity.type
_entity.pdbx_description
1 polymer ?
#
loop_
_entity_poly.entity_id
_entity_poly.type
_entity_poly.pdbx_seq_one_letter_code
_entity_poly.pdbx_strand_id
1 'polypeptide(L)'
;MSKLTDTQAAILQAASKRPDGNIEPLPSNINSGIKPRVIQGLLTRELITQNGDSYTINENGFDAIGLEAPLQSETQKTITLREGTKQSRMIALMQRPEGASIEEICTETGWQKHTVRGVFSNTVKKRLGLTITSYKDDGQQRKYRIINDKD
;
A
#
# COMPACT_ATOMS: atom_id res chain seq x y z
N MET A 1 -19.59 19.82 -12.36
CA MET A 1 -18.70 18.69 -12.73
C MET A 1 -17.67 19.21 -13.72
N SER A 2 -16.39 19.29 -13.33
CA SER A 2 -15.35 19.74 -14.25
C SER A 2 -15.03 18.63 -15.25
N LYS A 3 -15.21 18.91 -16.54
CA LYS A 3 -14.90 17.97 -17.63
C LYS A 3 -13.43 17.53 -17.54
N LEU A 4 -13.19 16.23 -17.73
CA LEU A 4 -11.83 15.70 -17.90
C LEU A 4 -11.20 16.34 -19.15
N THR A 5 -9.90 16.62 -19.09
CA THR A 5 -9.16 16.94 -20.31
C THR A 5 -8.91 15.68 -21.11
N ASP A 6 -8.73 15.80 -22.44
CA ASP A 6 -8.47 14.64 -23.31
C ASP A 6 -7.24 13.84 -22.85
N THR A 7 -6.23 14.54 -22.33
CA THR A 7 -5.03 13.92 -21.76
C THR A 7 -5.32 13.11 -20.50
N GLN A 8 -6.19 13.62 -19.60
CA GLN A 8 -6.59 12.91 -18.39
C GLN A 8 -7.44 11.68 -18.73
N ALA A 9 -8.36 11.82 -19.67
CA ALA A 9 -9.16 10.70 -20.17
C ALA A 9 -8.28 9.62 -20.81
N ALA A 10 -7.30 10.01 -21.63
CA ALA A 10 -6.35 9.07 -22.26
C ALA A 10 -5.50 8.32 -21.23
N ILE A 11 -5.07 8.99 -20.15
CA ILE A 11 -4.32 8.34 -19.05
C ILE A 11 -5.19 7.31 -18.33
N LEU A 12 -6.42 7.67 -17.97
CA LEU A 12 -7.34 6.76 -17.29
C LEU A 12 -7.73 5.57 -18.19
N GLN A 13 -7.94 5.81 -19.48
CA GLN A 13 -8.25 4.77 -20.45
C GLN A 13 -7.05 3.84 -20.74
N ALA A 14 -5.82 4.34 -20.64
CA ALA A 14 -4.63 3.50 -20.69
C ALA A 14 -4.49 2.65 -19.41
N ALA A 15 -4.76 3.25 -18.25
CA ALA A 15 -4.72 2.57 -16.96
C ALA A 15 -5.77 1.46 -16.85
N SER A 16 -7.00 1.68 -17.34
CA SER A 16 -8.09 0.70 -17.28
C SER A 16 -7.83 -0.57 -18.11
N LYS A 17 -6.96 -0.49 -19.12
CA LYS A 17 -6.54 -1.63 -19.94
C LYS A 17 -5.41 -2.44 -19.30
N ARG A 18 -4.80 -1.95 -18.21
CA ARG A 18 -3.68 -2.61 -17.54
C ARG A 18 -4.19 -3.48 -16.40
N PRO A 19 -3.67 -4.72 -16.25
CA PRO A 19 -4.10 -5.62 -15.18
C PRO A 19 -3.87 -5.08 -13.77
N ASP A 20 -2.91 -4.17 -13.60
CA ASP A 20 -2.55 -3.55 -12.32
C ASP A 20 -3.18 -2.16 -12.12
N GLY A 21 -3.91 -1.65 -13.11
CA GLY A 21 -4.53 -0.32 -13.09
C GLY A 21 -3.53 0.83 -13.04
N ASN A 22 -2.23 0.60 -13.26
CA ASN A 22 -1.21 1.64 -13.11
C ASN A 22 -1.37 2.72 -14.19
N ILE A 23 -1.25 3.99 -13.82
CA ILE A 23 -1.30 5.09 -14.81
C ILE A 23 -0.01 5.20 -15.63
N GLU A 24 1.08 4.58 -15.17
CA GLU A 24 2.36 4.57 -15.86
C GLU A 24 2.56 3.36 -16.78
N PRO A 25 3.23 3.52 -17.95
CA PRO A 25 3.81 4.77 -18.45
C PRO A 25 2.76 5.78 -18.92
N LEU A 26 3.05 7.07 -18.70
CA LEU A 26 2.25 8.17 -19.21
C LEU A 26 2.49 8.37 -20.72
N PRO A 27 1.52 8.91 -21.46
CA PRO A 27 1.70 9.19 -22.88
C PRO A 27 2.83 10.20 -23.12
N SER A 28 3.50 10.10 -24.27
CA SER A 28 4.72 10.86 -24.59
C SER A 28 4.56 12.38 -24.65
N ASN A 29 3.32 12.87 -24.73
CA ASN A 29 2.98 14.28 -24.63
C ASN A 29 3.08 14.83 -23.19
N ILE A 30 3.25 13.96 -22.18
CA ILE A 30 3.51 14.34 -20.79
C ILE A 30 5.01 14.26 -20.51
N ASN A 31 5.65 15.42 -20.42
CA ASN A 31 7.04 15.51 -19.94
C ASN A 31 7.11 15.53 -18.40
N SER A 32 8.33 15.38 -17.86
CA SER A 32 8.60 15.34 -16.41
C SER A 32 8.12 16.59 -15.64
N GLY A 33 8.00 17.75 -16.30
CA GLY A 33 7.49 18.98 -15.68
C GLY A 33 5.96 19.05 -15.60
N ILE A 34 5.26 18.37 -16.52
CA ILE A 34 3.80 18.34 -16.59
C ILE A 34 3.23 17.20 -15.74
N LYS A 35 3.96 16.07 -15.63
CA LYS A 35 3.57 14.86 -14.88
C LYS A 35 3.01 15.17 -13.48
N PRO A 36 3.69 15.93 -12.61
CA PRO A 36 3.19 16.21 -11.26
C PRO A 36 1.84 16.95 -11.26
N ARG A 37 1.64 17.88 -12.20
CA ARG A 37 0.39 18.68 -12.28
C ARG A 37 -0.79 17.82 -12.71
N VAL A 38 -0.55 16.89 -13.64
CA VAL A 38 -1.58 15.97 -14.13
C VAL A 38 -1.96 14.96 -13.05
N ILE A 39 -0.97 14.36 -12.38
CA ILE A 39 -1.20 13.44 -11.26
C ILE A 39 -1.94 14.16 -10.13
N GLN A 40 -1.51 15.36 -9.74
CA GLN A 40 -2.18 16.16 -8.72
C GLN A 40 -3.63 16.45 -9.11
N GLY A 41 -3.90 16.79 -10.37
CA GLY A 41 -5.25 17.03 -10.85
C GLY A 41 -6.15 15.78 -10.82
N LEU A 42 -5.59 14.59 -11.05
CA LEU A 42 -6.31 13.32 -10.94
C LEU A 42 -6.56 12.93 -9.47
N LEU A 43 -5.59 13.17 -8.57
CA LEU A 43 -5.73 12.96 -7.13
C LEU A 43 -6.75 13.90 -6.48
N THR A 44 -6.72 15.19 -6.82
CA THR A 44 -7.69 16.18 -6.29
C THR A 44 -9.12 15.84 -6.70
N ARG A 45 -9.30 15.10 -7.79
CA ARG A 45 -10.60 14.61 -8.25
C ARG A 45 -10.89 13.18 -7.79
N GLU A 46 -10.02 12.61 -6.96
CA GLU A 46 -10.15 11.25 -6.42
C GLU A 46 -10.33 10.17 -7.50
N LEU A 47 -9.75 10.36 -8.69
CA LEU A 47 -9.86 9.43 -9.83
C LEU A 47 -8.76 8.34 -9.83
N ILE A 48 -7.73 8.55 -9.01
CA ILE A 48 -6.60 7.65 -8.85
C ILE A 48 -6.21 7.57 -7.37
N THR A 49 -5.58 6.47 -6.99
CA THR A 49 -5.05 6.22 -5.65
C THR A 49 -3.53 6.15 -5.69
N GLN A 50 -2.87 6.77 -4.71
CA GLN A 50 -1.41 6.66 -4.55
C GLN A 50 -1.04 5.48 -3.65
N ASN A 51 -0.19 4.59 -4.16
CA ASN A 51 0.36 3.44 -3.47
C ASN A 51 1.90 3.52 -3.46
N GLY A 52 2.46 4.17 -2.43
CA GLY A 52 3.89 4.48 -2.38
C GLY A 52 4.28 5.43 -3.51
N ASP A 53 5.16 4.97 -4.40
CA ASP A 53 5.64 5.73 -5.56
C ASP A 53 4.81 5.51 -6.84
N SER A 54 3.76 4.69 -6.76
CA SER A 54 2.90 4.34 -7.91
C SER A 54 1.48 4.89 -7.76
N TYR A 55 0.80 5.08 -8.89
CA TYR A 55 -0.57 5.59 -8.93
C TYR A 55 -1.44 4.66 -9.78
N THR A 56 -2.61 4.30 -9.25
CA THR A 56 -3.54 3.38 -9.91
C THR A 56 -4.92 4.00 -10.07
N ILE A 57 -5.60 3.72 -11.18
CA ILE A 57 -7.00 4.11 -11.36
C ILE A 57 -7.89 3.46 -10.29
N ASN A 58 -8.86 4.20 -9.76
CA ASN A 58 -9.83 3.71 -8.78
C ASN A 58 -11.25 3.73 -9.38
N GLU A 59 -12.25 3.35 -8.60
CA GLU A 59 -13.67 3.27 -9.00
C GLU A 59 -14.16 4.57 -9.66
N ASN A 60 -13.95 5.72 -9.00
CA ASN A 60 -14.31 7.03 -9.56
C ASN A 60 -13.61 7.31 -10.90
N GLY A 61 -12.38 6.83 -11.08
CA GLY A 61 -11.64 6.96 -12.32
C GLY A 61 -12.25 6.14 -13.47
N PHE A 62 -12.74 4.93 -13.20
CA PHE A 62 -13.49 4.10 -14.15
C PHE A 62 -14.81 4.77 -14.53
N ASP A 63 -15.57 5.22 -13.54
CA ASP A 63 -16.84 5.92 -13.74
C ASP A 63 -16.65 7.18 -14.60
N ALA A 64 -15.56 7.93 -14.36
CA ALA A 64 -15.26 9.16 -15.08
C ALA A 64 -14.92 8.93 -16.57
N ILE A 65 -14.51 7.72 -16.96
CA ILE A 65 -14.32 7.33 -18.37
C ILE A 65 -15.49 6.50 -18.93
N GLY A 66 -16.59 6.40 -18.18
CA GLY A 66 -17.80 5.67 -18.59
C GLY A 66 -17.60 4.16 -18.70
N LEU A 67 -16.59 3.62 -18.00
CA LEU A 67 -16.40 2.19 -17.87
C LEU A 67 -16.93 1.77 -16.51
N GLU A 68 -17.67 0.67 -16.47
CA GLU A 68 -17.98 0.02 -15.22
C GLU A 68 -16.66 -0.51 -14.65
N ALA A 69 -16.30 -0.07 -13.44
CA ALA A 69 -15.17 -0.64 -12.73
C ALA A 69 -15.38 -2.17 -12.71
N PRO A 70 -14.38 -2.98 -13.07
CA PRO A 70 -14.56 -4.43 -13.10
C PRO A 70 -15.10 -4.91 -11.75
N LEU A 71 -16.37 -5.31 -11.75
CA LEU A 71 -17.03 -5.93 -10.61
C LEU A 71 -16.28 -7.24 -10.35
N GLN A 72 -15.56 -7.31 -9.22
CA GLN A 72 -14.61 -8.33 -8.79
C GLN A 72 -13.15 -8.00 -9.15
N SER A 73 -12.25 -7.77 -8.21
CA SER A 73 -12.27 -8.03 -6.78
C SER A 73 -11.43 -6.97 -6.09
N GLU A 74 -11.70 -6.73 -4.83
CA GLU A 74 -10.70 -6.37 -3.83
C GLU A 74 -9.25 -6.49 -4.36
N THR A 75 -8.67 -5.38 -4.81
CA THR A 75 -7.23 -5.17 -4.61
C THR A 75 -6.99 -4.55 -3.24
N GLN A 76 -7.81 -4.92 -2.24
CA GLN A 76 -7.17 -5.58 -1.12
C GLN A 76 -6.45 -6.76 -1.75
N LYS A 77 -5.17 -6.58 -2.05
CA LYS A 77 -4.28 -7.72 -2.12
C LYS A 77 -4.55 -8.43 -0.80
N THR A 78 -5.34 -9.51 -0.80
CA THR A 78 -5.23 -10.53 0.22
C THR A 78 -3.79 -10.93 0.05
N ILE A 79 -2.92 -10.26 0.81
CA ILE A 79 -1.58 -10.73 1.06
C ILE A 79 -1.86 -11.95 1.90
N THR A 80 -2.20 -13.05 1.24
CA THR A 80 -1.76 -14.35 1.69
C THR A 80 -0.28 -14.13 1.93
N LEU A 81 0.13 -14.09 3.20
CA LEU A 81 1.52 -14.04 3.61
C LEU A 81 2.22 -15.07 2.73
N ARG A 82 2.97 -14.63 1.71
CA ARG A 82 3.79 -15.56 0.95
C ARG A 82 4.81 -16.07 1.96
N GLU A 83 4.61 -17.30 2.41
CA GLU A 83 5.49 -17.98 3.34
C GLU A 83 6.91 -17.87 2.77
N GLY A 84 7.83 -17.28 3.54
CA GLY A 84 9.22 -17.08 3.14
C GLY A 84 9.68 -15.64 2.89
N THR A 85 8.80 -14.63 2.91
CA THR A 85 9.25 -13.21 2.84
C THR A 85 9.78 -12.70 4.20
N LYS A 86 10.68 -11.72 4.18
CA LYS A 86 11.14 -11.05 5.43
C LYS A 86 9.98 -10.43 6.21
N GLN A 87 8.96 -9.94 5.51
CA GLN A 87 7.73 -9.42 6.10
C GLN A 87 6.94 -10.52 6.83
N SER A 88 6.78 -11.70 6.22
CA SER A 88 6.09 -12.82 6.88
C SER A 88 6.85 -13.34 8.09
N ARG A 89 8.19 -13.38 8.05
CA ARG A 89 9.01 -13.78 9.21
C ARG A 89 8.84 -12.82 10.39
N MET A 90 8.88 -11.50 10.13
CA MET A 90 8.62 -10.50 11.16
C MET A 90 7.23 -10.64 11.77
N ILE A 91 6.19 -10.81 10.93
CA ILE A 91 4.82 -10.96 11.40
C ILE A 91 4.67 -12.22 12.24
N ALA A 92 5.26 -13.34 11.83
CA ALA A 92 5.27 -14.59 12.59
C ALA A 92 5.94 -14.42 13.96
N LEU A 93 7.08 -13.72 14.03
CA LEU A 93 7.73 -13.39 15.30
C LEU A 93 6.83 -12.56 16.22
N MET A 94 6.10 -11.59 15.68
CA MET A 94 5.20 -10.74 16.47
C MET A 94 3.86 -11.39 16.83
N GLN A 95 3.45 -12.44 16.11
CA GLN A 95 2.25 -13.22 16.42
C GLN A 95 2.47 -14.21 17.58
N ARG A 96 3.73 -14.47 17.95
CA ARG A 96 4.06 -15.23 19.15
C ARG A 96 3.44 -14.62 20.41
N PRO A 97 3.04 -15.43 21.41
CA PRO A 97 2.44 -14.92 22.63
C PRO A 97 3.38 -13.96 23.40
N GLU A 98 4.69 -14.17 23.31
CA GLU A 98 5.76 -13.32 23.83
C GLU A 98 6.12 -12.13 22.93
N GLY A 99 5.50 -12.00 21.76
CA GLY A 99 5.87 -11.01 20.74
C GLY A 99 7.34 -11.08 20.34
N ALA A 100 7.86 -9.99 19.79
CA ALA A 100 9.27 -9.91 19.39
C ALA A 100 9.87 -8.54 19.67
N SER A 101 11.17 -8.52 20.02
CA SER A 101 11.91 -7.26 20.13
C SER A 101 12.32 -6.77 18.74
N ILE A 102 12.64 -5.47 18.62
CA ILE A 102 13.19 -4.95 17.35
C ILE A 102 14.50 -5.66 17.01
N GLU A 103 15.33 -5.95 18.02
CA GLU A 103 16.66 -6.53 17.80
C GLU A 103 16.56 -7.97 17.30
N GLU A 104 15.61 -8.73 17.85
CA GLU A 104 15.25 -10.06 17.35
C GLU A 104 14.76 -9.99 15.90
N ILE A 105 13.86 -9.05 15.58
CA ILE A 105 13.38 -8.85 14.21
C ILE A 105 14.52 -8.45 13.27
N CYS A 106 15.41 -7.55 13.69
CA CYS A 106 16.57 -7.14 12.91
C CYS A 106 17.49 -8.34 12.62
N THR A 107 17.70 -9.21 13.61
CA THR A 107 18.54 -10.41 13.48
C THR A 107 17.94 -11.39 12.48
N GLU A 108 16.63 -11.65 12.56
CA GLU A 108 15.95 -12.61 11.67
C GLU A 108 15.78 -12.09 10.23
N THR A 109 15.55 -10.79 10.07
CA THR A 109 15.24 -10.20 8.75
C THR A 109 16.44 -9.54 8.07
N GLY A 110 17.50 -9.21 8.82
CA GLY A 110 18.61 -8.37 8.37
C GLY A 110 18.22 -6.90 8.13
N TRP A 111 17.06 -6.46 8.61
CA TRP A 111 16.64 -5.06 8.49
C TRP A 111 17.21 -4.18 9.59
N GLN A 112 17.37 -2.89 9.27
CA GLN A 112 17.70 -1.89 10.27
C GLN A 112 16.47 -1.51 11.12
N LYS A 113 16.71 -1.01 12.33
CA LYS A 113 15.66 -0.64 13.29
C LYS A 113 14.60 0.30 12.68
N HIS A 114 15.01 1.29 11.90
CA HIS A 114 14.08 2.23 11.26
C HIS A 114 13.23 1.59 10.17
N THR A 115 13.76 0.60 9.44
CA THR A 115 13.01 -0.17 8.43
C THR A 115 11.91 -0.97 9.11
N VAL A 116 12.23 -1.66 10.23
CA VAL A 116 11.24 -2.39 11.05
C VAL A 116 10.12 -1.46 11.51
N ARG A 117 10.46 -0.26 11.99
CA ARG A 117 9.47 0.76 12.37
C ARG A 117 8.59 1.21 11.22
N GLY A 118 9.18 1.41 10.04
CA GLY A 118 8.44 1.74 8.82
C GLY A 118 7.43 0.65 8.45
N VAL A 119 7.85 -0.63 8.53
CA VAL A 119 6.97 -1.77 8.23
C VAL A 119 5.84 -1.88 9.26
N PHE A 120 6.08 -1.64 10.55
CA PHE A 120 5.03 -1.64 11.58
C PHE A 120 3.91 -0.64 11.25
N SER A 121 4.28 0.61 10.96
CA SER A 121 3.30 1.67 10.72
C SER A 121 2.62 1.53 9.36
N ASN A 122 3.37 1.21 8.31
CA ASN A 122 2.85 1.26 6.94
C ASN A 122 2.28 -0.08 6.46
N THR A 123 2.94 -1.18 6.78
CA THR A 123 2.49 -2.51 6.36
C THR A 123 1.55 -3.13 7.38
N VAL A 124 1.96 -3.23 8.64
CA VAL A 124 1.19 -3.99 9.64
C VAL A 124 -0.09 -3.24 10.03
N LYS A 125 0.02 -1.97 10.43
CA LYS A 125 -1.17 -1.17 10.82
C LYS A 125 -2.01 -0.72 9.64
N LYS A 126 -1.41 -0.02 8.66
CA LYS A 126 -2.18 0.59 7.56
C LYS A 126 -2.61 -0.41 6.48
N ARG A 127 -1.71 -1.28 6.01
CA ARG A 127 -2.00 -2.19 4.88
C ARG A 127 -2.69 -3.48 5.30
N LEU A 128 -2.30 -4.07 6.43
CA LEU A 128 -2.85 -5.34 6.93
C LEU A 128 -3.94 -5.15 7.98
N GLY A 129 -4.16 -3.93 8.49
CA GLY A 129 -5.16 -3.64 9.52
C GLY A 129 -4.88 -4.33 10.86
N LEU A 130 -3.64 -4.75 11.12
CA LEU A 130 -3.26 -5.49 12.32
C LEU A 130 -2.87 -4.53 13.45
N THR A 131 -3.39 -4.81 14.64
CA THR A 131 -3.10 -4.02 15.83
C THR A 131 -1.81 -4.50 16.49
N ILE A 132 -0.88 -3.59 16.74
CA ILE A 132 0.37 -3.87 17.44
C ILE A 132 0.31 -3.30 18.85
N THR A 133 0.47 -4.15 19.86
CA THR A 133 0.71 -3.76 21.25
C THR A 133 2.20 -3.83 21.56
N SER A 134 2.64 -3.05 22.54
CA SER A 134 4.02 -3.11 23.01
C SER A 134 4.05 -3.17 24.51
N TYR A 135 4.94 -4.00 25.06
CA TYR A 135 5.13 -4.12 26.49
C TYR A 135 6.63 -4.22 26.81
N LYS A 136 6.97 -3.97 28.06
CA LYS A 136 8.34 -4.00 28.57
C LYS A 136 8.32 -4.69 29.91
N ASP A 137 8.94 -5.87 29.99
CA ASP A 137 9.25 -6.51 31.27
C ASP A 137 10.43 -5.81 31.94
N ASP A 138 10.48 -5.85 33.27
CA ASP A 138 11.48 -5.14 34.03
C ASP A 138 12.91 -5.56 33.62
N GLY A 139 13.74 -4.58 33.28
CA GLY A 139 15.08 -4.81 32.73
C GLY A 139 15.18 -5.38 31.29
N GLN A 140 14.08 -5.75 30.63
CA GLN A 140 14.11 -6.36 29.29
C GLN A 140 13.89 -5.36 28.14
N GLN A 141 14.23 -5.82 26.93
CA GLN A 141 13.97 -5.10 25.68
C GLN A 141 12.46 -4.98 25.44
N ARG A 142 12.01 -3.84 24.88
CA ARG A 142 10.60 -3.65 24.53
C ARG A 142 10.19 -4.66 23.46
N LYS A 143 9.17 -5.46 23.76
CA LYS A 143 8.59 -6.45 22.84
C LYS A 143 7.32 -5.91 22.21
N TYR A 144 7.06 -6.35 21.00
CA TYR A 144 5.92 -5.96 20.17
C TYR A 144 5.12 -7.19 19.77
N ARG A 145 3.81 -7.15 20.00
CA ARG A 145 2.90 -8.25 19.71
C ARG A 145 1.78 -7.80 18.79
N ILE A 146 1.39 -8.64 17.84
CA ILE A 146 0.19 -8.45 17.02
C ILE A 146 -0.99 -9.08 17.77
N ILE A 147 -2.06 -8.30 17.95
CA ILE A 147 -3.35 -8.81 18.42
C ILE A 147 -4.27 -8.91 17.19
N ASN A 148 -4.80 -10.10 16.93
CA ASN A 148 -5.88 -10.27 15.98
C ASN A 148 -7.17 -9.91 16.71
N ASP A 149 -7.71 -8.73 16.44
CA ASP A 149 -9.01 -8.27 16.97
C ASP A 149 -10.19 -8.89 16.19
N LYS A 150 -10.04 -10.14 15.73
CA LYS A 150 -11.07 -10.88 14.99
C LYS A 150 -11.39 -12.16 15.74
N ASP A 151 -12.16 -12.00 16.82
CA ASP A 151 -13.08 -13.02 17.37
C ASP A 151 -14.40 -12.32 17.69
#